data_AF-A0A6I2LT64-F1
#
_entry.id   AF-A0A6I2LT64-F1
#
_cell.length_a   1.000
_cell.length_b   1.000
_cell.length_c   1.000
_cell.angle_alpha   90.00
_cell.angle_beta   90.00
_cell.angle_gamma   90.00
#
_symmetry.space_group_name_H-M   'P 1'
#
loop_
_entity.id
_entity.type
_entity.pdbx_description
1 polymer ?
#
loop_
_entity_poly.entity_id
_entity_poly.type
_entity_poly.pdbx_seq_one_letter_code
_entity_poly.pdbx_strand_id
1 'polypeptide(L)'
;MTPPLPHAYGSAHSPAKDPRTAESAVLARITARLHTAAARGRDGFPQLAVALNDNRRFWTAAAADLADDGNGLPADLRAGMISLAGFVLAHSSRVLAGEAAAEPLIEVNRAVIHGLSAQALAA
;
A
#
# COMPACT_ATOMS: atom_id res chain seq x y z
N MET A 1 30.75 31.50 30.62
CA MET A 1 29.34 31.50 30.20
C MET A 1 29.33 31.20 28.71
N THR A 2 29.24 29.91 28.36
CA THR A 2 29.43 29.39 27.00
C THR A 2 28.05 29.00 26.47
N PRO A 3 27.62 29.47 25.29
CA PRO A 3 26.34 29.03 24.72
C PRO A 3 26.50 27.63 24.09
N PRO A 4 25.54 26.71 24.21
CA PRO A 4 25.50 25.55 23.33
C PRO A 4 24.83 25.90 21.99
N LEU A 5 25.50 25.56 20.89
CA LEU A 5 24.93 25.32 19.56
C LEU A 5 25.24 23.87 19.17
N PRO A 6 24.65 23.33 18.10
CA PRO A 6 23.25 23.02 17.87
C PRO A 6 23.07 21.49 17.86
N HIS A 7 21.99 20.96 18.42
CA HIS A 7 21.67 19.55 18.22
C HIS A 7 21.04 19.36 16.84
N ALA A 8 21.90 19.16 15.85
CA ALA A 8 21.55 18.51 14.60
C ALA A 8 21.19 17.04 14.91
N TYR A 9 19.93 16.78 15.21
CA TYR A 9 19.35 15.44 15.07
C TYR A 9 18.52 15.44 13.81
N GLY A 10 19.10 14.83 12.79
CA GLY A 10 18.50 14.59 11.50
C GLY A 10 19.42 13.66 10.76
N SER A 11 19.57 12.45 11.31
CA SER A 11 20.26 11.36 10.63
C SER A 11 19.58 11.16 9.28
N ALA A 12 20.23 11.63 8.22
CA ALA A 12 19.76 11.48 6.85
C ALA A 12 19.77 9.98 6.49
N HIS A 13 18.70 9.27 6.83
CA HIS A 13 18.46 7.93 6.34
C HIS A 13 18.21 8.04 4.84
N SER A 14 19.07 7.39 4.05
CA SER A 14 18.95 7.43 2.59
C SER A 14 17.58 6.90 2.16
N PRO A 15 16.79 7.66 1.38
CA PRO A 15 15.40 7.28 1.03
C PRO A 15 15.29 5.95 0.27
N ALA A 16 16.39 5.46 -0.31
CA ALA A 16 16.45 4.17 -0.99
C ALA A 16 16.47 2.93 -0.06
N LYS A 17 16.59 3.10 1.27
CA LYS A 17 16.71 1.99 2.22
C LYS A 17 15.56 1.88 3.22
N ASP A 18 14.56 2.76 3.15
CA ASP A 18 13.38 2.68 4.03
C ASP A 18 12.42 1.58 3.51
N PRO A 19 12.12 0.54 4.31
CA PRO A 19 11.13 -0.48 3.98
C PRO A 19 9.80 0.09 3.47
N ARG A 20 9.35 1.22 4.00
CA ARG A 20 8.09 1.88 3.60
C ARG A 20 8.14 2.46 2.19
N THR A 21 9.32 2.92 1.77
CA THR A 21 9.51 3.40 0.39
C THR A 21 9.46 2.22 -0.58
N ALA A 22 9.99 1.06 -0.19
CA ALA A 22 9.90 -0.15 -0.99
C ALA A 22 8.44 -0.66 -1.10
N GLU A 23 7.70 -0.70 0.00
CA GLU A 23 6.28 -1.08 0.02
C GLU A 23 5.42 -0.16 -0.86
N SER A 24 5.61 1.16 -0.71
CA SER A 24 4.94 2.17 -1.52
C SER A 24 5.22 1.98 -3.02
N ALA A 25 6.47 1.71 -3.40
CA ALA A 25 6.85 1.46 -4.79
C ALA A 25 6.21 0.19 -5.36
N VAL A 26 6.16 -0.90 -4.58
CA VAL A 26 5.49 -2.16 -4.98
C VAL A 26 4.01 -1.91 -5.20
N LEU A 27 3.33 -1.27 -4.24
CA LEU A 27 1.90 -0.99 -4.32
C LEU A 27 1.59 -0.03 -5.48
N ALA A 28 2.43 0.97 -5.75
CA ALA A 28 2.30 1.87 -6.88
C ALA A 28 2.38 1.13 -8.22
N ARG A 29 3.33 0.20 -8.37
CA ARG A 29 3.46 -0.62 -9.58
C ARG A 29 2.24 -1.51 -9.80
N ILE A 30 1.72 -2.14 -8.75
CA ILE A 30 0.50 -2.95 -8.83
C ILE A 30 -0.69 -2.08 -9.25
N THR A 31 -0.83 -0.91 -8.64
CA THR A 31 -1.92 0.05 -8.91
C THR A 31 -1.91 0.56 -10.35
N ALA A 32 -0.74 0.89 -10.88
CA ALA A 32 -0.60 1.28 -12.28
C ALA A 32 -1.04 0.15 -13.23
N ARG A 33 -0.67 -1.11 -12.93
CA ARG A 33 -1.07 -2.27 -13.72
C ARG A 33 -2.57 -2.53 -13.66
N LEU A 34 -3.20 -2.40 -12.48
CA LEU A 34 -4.66 -2.49 -12.33
C LEU A 34 -5.36 -1.46 -13.21
N HIS A 35 -4.93 -0.19 -13.13
CA HIS A 35 -5.50 0.90 -13.92
C HIS A 35 -5.35 0.67 -15.43
N THR A 36 -4.14 0.36 -15.91
CA THR A 36 -3.89 0.13 -17.34
C THR A 36 -4.66 -1.08 -17.88
N ALA A 37 -4.78 -2.16 -17.10
CA ALA A 37 -5.51 -3.35 -17.54
C ALA A 37 -7.03 -3.11 -17.52
N ALA A 38 -7.56 -2.46 -16.49
CA ALA A 38 -8.99 -2.12 -16.39
C ALA A 38 -9.45 -1.20 -17.55
N ALA A 39 -8.63 -0.22 -17.93
CA ALA A 39 -8.91 0.70 -19.03
C ALA A 39 -9.05 0.00 -20.41
N ARG A 40 -8.54 -1.23 -20.55
CA ARG A 40 -8.66 -2.04 -21.78
C ARG A 40 -9.92 -2.91 -21.81
N GLY A 41 -10.76 -2.87 -20.77
CA GLY A 41 -11.99 -3.66 -20.69
C GLY A 41 -11.71 -5.16 -20.83
N ARG A 42 -12.50 -5.85 -21.67
CA ARG A 42 -12.40 -7.31 -21.86
C ARG A 42 -11.02 -7.76 -22.35
N ASP A 43 -10.40 -6.99 -23.24
CA ASP A 43 -9.09 -7.33 -23.81
C ASP A 43 -7.96 -7.21 -22.80
N GLY A 44 -8.18 -6.45 -21.71
CA GLY A 44 -7.25 -6.33 -20.58
C GLY A 44 -7.45 -7.34 -19.47
N PHE A 45 -8.48 -8.20 -19.54
CA PHE A 45 -8.84 -9.08 -18.43
C PHE A 45 -7.72 -10.03 -17.99
N PRO A 46 -6.95 -10.67 -18.89
CA PRO A 46 -5.82 -11.52 -18.46
C PRO A 46 -4.79 -10.75 -17.62
N GLN A 47 -4.44 -9.53 -18.03
CA GLN A 47 -3.48 -8.68 -17.30
C GLN A 47 -4.08 -8.14 -16.01
N LEU A 48 -5.39 -7.85 -16.00
CA LEU A 48 -6.12 -7.44 -14.82
C LEU A 48 -6.12 -8.56 -13.77
N ALA A 49 -6.37 -9.80 -14.18
CA ALA A 49 -6.37 -10.95 -13.27
C ALA A 49 -5.01 -11.16 -12.59
N VAL A 50 -3.91 -11.02 -13.34
CA VAL A 50 -2.56 -11.08 -12.77
C VAL A 50 -2.32 -9.93 -11.79
N ALA A 51 -2.70 -8.71 -12.16
CA ALA A 51 -2.54 -7.54 -11.28
C ALA A 51 -3.39 -7.66 -10.00
N LEU A 52 -4.60 -8.20 -10.08
CA LEU A 52 -5.47 -8.48 -8.93
C LEU A 52 -4.87 -9.55 -8.01
N ASN A 53 -4.27 -10.60 -8.58
CA ASN A 53 -3.57 -11.60 -7.78
C ASN A 53 -2.38 -10.99 -7.02
N ASP A 54 -1.58 -10.16 -7.68
CA ASP A 54 -0.45 -9.48 -7.04
C ASP A 54 -0.93 -8.51 -5.95
N ASN A 55 -2.04 -7.79 -6.20
CA ASN A 55 -2.68 -6.93 -5.22
C ASN A 55 -3.13 -7.71 -3.97
N ARG A 56 -3.79 -8.85 -4.17
CA ARG A 56 -4.19 -9.74 -3.06
C ARG A 56 -2.99 -10.24 -2.26
N ARG A 57 -1.91 -10.64 -2.94
CA ARG A 57 -0.67 -11.09 -2.28
C ARG A 57 -0.05 -10.01 -1.40
N PHE A 58 0.04 -8.78 -1.92
CA PHE A 58 0.52 -7.64 -1.14
C PHE A 58 -0.32 -7.42 0.12
N TRP A 59 -1.64 -7.36 -0.02
CA TRP A 59 -2.54 -7.10 1.10
C TRP A 59 -2.63 -8.25 2.10
N THR A 60 -2.46 -9.50 1.67
CA THR A 60 -2.33 -10.64 2.59
C THR A 60 -1.05 -10.54 3.42
N ALA A 61 0.09 -10.19 2.81
CA ALA A 61 1.34 -10.02 3.54
C ALA A 61 1.26 -8.84 4.52
N ALA A 62 0.69 -7.71 4.08
CA ALA A 62 0.48 -6.54 4.93
C ALA A 62 -0.44 -6.86 6.12
N ALA A 63 -1.54 -7.59 5.90
CA ALA A 63 -2.44 -7.97 6.98
C ALA A 63 -1.76 -8.90 8.01
N ALA A 64 -0.89 -9.80 7.57
CA ALA A 64 -0.12 -10.66 8.47
C ALA A 64 0.84 -9.85 9.34
N ASP A 65 1.57 -8.90 8.75
CA ASP A 65 2.47 -8.00 9.49
C ASP A 65 1.72 -7.08 10.47
N LEU A 66 0.55 -6.57 10.08
CA LEU A 66 -0.30 -5.73 10.94
C LEU A 66 -0.94 -6.48 12.11
N ALA A 67 -1.09 -7.80 11.98
CA ALA A 67 -1.63 -8.66 13.02
C ALA A 67 -0.55 -9.16 14.01
N ASP A 68 0.73 -8.91 13.72
CA ASP A 68 1.83 -9.25 14.61
C ASP A 68 1.85 -8.34 15.84
N ASP A 69 2.04 -8.92 17.03
CA ASP A 69 2.06 -8.18 18.31
C ASP A 69 3.24 -7.18 18.39
N GLY A 70 4.30 -7.38 17.60
CA GLY A 70 5.45 -6.50 17.46
C GLY A 70 5.23 -5.31 16.52
N ASN A 71 4.07 -5.19 15.86
CA ASN A 71 3.80 -4.11 14.93
C ASN A 71 3.72 -2.75 15.64
N GLY A 72 4.62 -1.83 15.27
CA GLY A 72 4.78 -0.52 15.92
C GLY A 72 3.71 0.53 15.62
N LEU A 73 2.67 0.21 14.83
CA LEU A 73 1.59 1.14 14.56
C LEU A 73 0.58 1.20 15.71
N PRO A 74 -0.08 2.37 15.93
CA PRO A 74 -1.19 2.49 16.88
C PRO A 74 -2.32 1.49 16.56
N ALA A 75 -2.94 0.93 17.60
CA ALA A 75 -3.94 -0.13 17.47
C ALA A 75 -5.09 0.23 16.52
N ASP A 76 -5.62 1.46 16.61
CA ASP A 76 -6.71 1.92 15.75
C ASP A 76 -6.31 1.99 14.27
N LEU A 77 -5.07 2.42 13.99
CA LEU A 77 -4.54 2.45 12.64
C LEU A 77 -4.35 1.04 12.09
N ARG A 78 -3.84 0.09 12.91
CA ARG A 78 -3.74 -1.31 12.50
C ARG A 78 -5.11 -1.90 12.17
N ALA A 79 -6.10 -1.69 13.04
CA ALA A 79 -7.46 -2.17 12.83
C ALA A 79 -8.06 -1.63 11.52
N GLY A 80 -7.87 -0.34 11.24
CA GLY A 80 -8.27 0.27 9.98
C GLY A 80 -7.59 -0.35 8.76
N MET A 81 -6.27 -0.55 8.82
CA MET A 81 -5.51 -1.16 7.72
C MET A 81 -5.88 -2.64 7.49
N ILE A 82 -6.15 -3.41 8.55
CA ILE A 82 -6.64 -4.79 8.46
C ILE A 82 -8.04 -4.82 7.82
N SER A 83 -8.92 -3.88 8.19
CA SER A 83 -10.24 -3.76 7.56
C SER A 83 -10.13 -3.48 6.05
N LEU A 84 -9.24 -2.57 5.65
CA LEU A 84 -8.95 -2.31 4.24
C LEU A 84 -8.40 -3.55 3.52
N ALA A 85 -7.51 -4.32 4.15
CA ALA A 85 -7.03 -5.57 3.59
C ALA A 85 -8.18 -6.55 3.32
N GLY A 86 -9.09 -6.70 4.28
CA GLY A 86 -10.30 -7.51 4.12
C GLY A 86 -11.17 -7.06 2.95
N PHE A 87 -11.43 -5.75 2.83
CA PHE A 87 -12.15 -5.16 1.70
C PHE A 87 -11.46 -5.48 0.36
N VAL A 88 -10.14 -5.26 0.27
CA VAL A 88 -9.38 -5.48 -0.96
C VAL A 88 -9.44 -6.94 -1.40
N LEU A 89 -9.28 -7.88 -0.48
CA LEU A 89 -9.36 -9.32 -0.78
C LEU A 89 -10.74 -9.73 -1.31
N ALA A 90 -11.80 -9.28 -0.64
CA ALA A 90 -13.17 -9.55 -1.04
C ALA A 90 -13.51 -8.91 -2.39
N HIS A 91 -13.21 -7.62 -2.56
CA HIS A 91 -13.53 -6.88 -3.77
C HIS A 91 -12.71 -7.37 -4.97
N SER A 92 -11.43 -7.73 -4.79
CA SER A 92 -10.63 -8.34 -5.85
C SER A 92 -11.26 -9.64 -6.39
N SER A 93 -11.87 -10.43 -5.51
CA SER A 93 -12.55 -11.68 -5.90
C SER A 93 -13.81 -11.39 -6.74
N ARG A 94 -14.56 -10.34 -6.39
CA ARG A 94 -15.72 -9.88 -7.18
C ARG A 94 -15.31 -9.34 -8.55
N VAL A 95 -14.19 -8.63 -8.66
CA VAL A 95 -13.67 -8.17 -9.96
C VAL A 95 -13.27 -9.36 -10.85
N LEU A 96 -12.62 -10.38 -10.28
CA LEU A 96 -12.28 -11.61 -11.01
C LEU A 96 -13.53 -12.36 -11.50
N ALA A 97 -14.62 -12.31 -10.74
CA ALA A 97 -15.91 -12.88 -11.13
C ALA A 97 -16.68 -12.02 -12.16
N GLY A 98 -16.19 -10.82 -12.50
CA GLY A 98 -16.89 -9.88 -13.37
C GLY A 98 -18.07 -9.15 -12.70
N GLU A 99 -18.16 -9.19 -11.37
CA GLU A 99 -19.26 -8.65 -10.57
C GLU A 99 -18.98 -7.25 -10.02
N ALA A 100 -17.77 -6.72 -10.24
CA ALA A 100 -17.34 -5.42 -9.76
C ALA A 100 -16.28 -4.78 -10.66
N ALA A 101 -16.18 -3.46 -10.59
CA ALA A 101 -15.14 -2.67 -11.25
C ALA A 101 -13.85 -2.63 -10.40
N ALA A 102 -12.71 -2.40 -11.05
CA ALA A 102 -11.39 -2.35 -10.38
C ALA A 102 -11.10 -1.00 -9.72
N GLU A 103 -11.82 0.06 -10.12
CA GLU A 103 -11.64 1.44 -9.66
C GLU A 103 -11.58 1.58 -8.13
N PRO A 104 -12.47 0.96 -7.32
CA PRO A 104 -12.37 1.04 -5.87
C PRO A 104 -11.04 0.53 -5.28
N LEU A 105 -10.45 -0.51 -5.89
CA LEU A 105 -9.14 -1.03 -5.47
C LEU A 105 -8.01 -0.04 -5.80
N ILE A 106 -8.11 0.61 -6.96
CA ILE A 106 -7.14 1.60 -7.42
C ILE A 106 -7.14 2.80 -6.47
N GLU A 107 -8.32 3.29 -6.07
CA GLU A 107 -8.44 4.42 -5.14
C GLU A 107 -7.94 4.09 -3.74
N VAL A 108 -8.28 2.91 -3.19
CA VAL A 108 -7.73 2.45 -1.90
C VAL A 108 -6.20 2.41 -1.95
N ASN A 109 -5.62 1.82 -3.00
CA ASN A 109 -4.18 1.73 -3.10
C ASN A 109 -3.52 3.11 -3.23
N ARG A 110 -4.09 4.04 -4.02
CA ARG A 110 -3.60 5.43 -4.14
C ARG A 110 -3.59 6.14 -2.79
N ALA A 111 -4.68 6.04 -2.02
CA ALA A 111 -4.79 6.63 -0.70
C ALA A 111 -3.70 6.08 0.26
N VAL A 112 -3.46 4.77 0.23
CA VAL A 112 -2.41 4.12 1.05
C VAL A 112 -1.01 4.54 0.62
N ILE A 113 -0.72 4.58 -0.69
CA ILE A 113 0.56 5.07 -1.23
C ILE A 113 0.84 6.50 -0.75
N HIS A 114 -0.17 7.37 -0.78
CA HIS A 114 -0.06 8.73 -0.26
C HIS A 114 0.22 8.76 1.24
N GLY A 115 -0.49 7.94 2.02
CA GLY A 115 -0.26 7.82 3.46
C GLY A 115 1.13 7.30 3.84
N LEU A 116 1.67 6.33 3.09
CA LEU A 116 3.03 5.80 3.28
C LEU A 116 4.09 6.84 2.91
N SER A 117 3.89 7.55 1.81
CA SER A 117 4.83 8.59 1.33
C SER A 117 4.88 9.80 2.26
N ALA A 118 3.74 10.20 2.83
CA ALA A 118 3.68 11.30 3.79
C ALA A 118 4.42 10.96 5.10
N GLN A 119 4.34 9.71 5.58
CA GLN A 119 5.09 9.26 6.75
C GLN A 119 6.59 9.14 6.49
N ALA A 120 7.00 8.66 5.30
CA ALA A 120 8.41 8.58 4.93
C ALA A 120 9.07 9.96 4.81
N LEU A 121 8.32 11.01 4.46
CA LEU A 121 8.82 12.39 4.42
C LEU A 121 8.92 13.03 5.82
N ALA A 122 8.22 12.48 6.82
CA ALA A 122 8.16 12.98 8.19
C ALA A 122 9.12 12.27 9.16
N ALA A 123 9.74 11.17 8.72
CA ALA A 123 10.76 10.40 9.45
C ALA A 123 12.18 10.88 9.08
#